data_AF-A0A958AHN5-F1
#
_entry.id   AF-A0A958AHN5-F1
#
_cell.length_a   1.000
_cell.length_b   1.000
_cell.length_c   1.000
_cell.angle_alpha   90.00
_cell.angle_beta   90.00
_cell.angle_gamma   90.00
#
_symmetry.space_group_name_H-M   'P 1'
#
loop_
_entity.id
_entity.type
_entity.pdbx_description
1 polymer ?
#
loop_
_entity_poly.entity_id
_entity_poly.type
_entity_poly.pdbx_seq_one_letter_code
_entity_poly.pdbx_strand_id
1 'polypeptide(L)'
;MKLKQVVVMIGLLLMVALLAGCQPITAEGMMSALAGQPVEDASAMVGEQAMATVTARSLRVRAEPSDSAEVVTGIREGEQFPVIGRSSDGLWIQLDIPRAPGGNGWVSANFVTVQGPITDATVSSAPPAATEAAAEEATPAPTEEAAEAAPTEAPAEEAPAEAAAPASEFETSITIWADDLLTPILLDLAETFQNEYGVGLVVESVADRYDQFPVAAPAGEGPDIILLAHDRIGGFYESGLLAPIDLGDRTAEFKEAAIDAFTYNGDLVGLPYAIENLAFFYNPDKVETAPTTWD
;
A
#
# COMPACT_ATOMS: atom_id res chain seq x y z
N MET A 1 3.00 5.10 -48.61
CA MET A 1 1.88 6.07 -48.73
C MET A 1 0.59 5.26 -48.59
N LYS A 2 -0.30 5.40 -47.62
CA LYS A 2 -0.73 6.56 -46.82
C LYS A 2 -1.15 6.06 -45.42
N LEU A 3 -0.42 6.44 -44.39
CA LEU A 3 -0.79 6.26 -42.98
C LEU A 3 -1.23 7.63 -42.44
N LYS A 4 -2.38 8.13 -42.88
CA LYS A 4 -2.89 9.48 -42.51
C LYS A 4 -4.42 9.57 -42.31
N GLN A 5 -5.15 8.46 -42.13
CA GLN A 5 -6.61 8.52 -41.90
C GLN A 5 -7.13 7.82 -40.63
N VAL A 6 -6.28 7.23 -39.80
CA VAL A 6 -6.73 6.57 -38.56
C VAL A 6 -6.85 7.55 -37.37
N VAL A 7 -6.29 8.75 -37.48
CA VAL A 7 -6.28 9.76 -36.39
C VAL A 7 -7.58 10.58 -36.28
N VAL A 8 -8.63 10.27 -37.06
CA VAL A 8 -9.91 11.03 -37.02
C VAL A 8 -11.11 10.20 -36.53
N MET A 9 -10.93 8.91 -36.20
CA MET A 9 -12.02 8.04 -35.76
C MET A 9 -11.98 7.66 -34.27
N ILE A 10 -11.46 8.54 -33.42
CA ILE A 10 -11.67 8.50 -31.95
C ILE A 10 -12.54 9.69 -31.49
N GLY A 11 -12.84 10.65 -32.38
CA GLY A 11 -13.62 11.84 -32.06
C GLY A 11 -15.14 11.76 -32.32
N LEU A 12 -15.70 10.60 -32.67
CA LEU A 12 -17.14 10.50 -32.99
C LEU A 12 -17.74 9.14 -32.58
N LEU A 13 -17.52 8.73 -31.34
CA LEU A 13 -18.29 7.66 -30.69
C LEU A 13 -18.83 8.13 -29.32
N LEU A 14 -19.31 9.37 -29.26
CA LEU A 14 -19.95 9.97 -28.08
C LEU A 14 -21.30 10.62 -28.43
N MET A 15 -21.99 10.14 -29.48
CA MET A 15 -23.29 10.70 -29.86
C MET A 15 -24.22 9.75 -30.65
N VAL A 16 -24.46 8.52 -30.18
CA VAL A 16 -25.74 7.81 -30.42
C VAL A 16 -26.00 6.82 -29.27
N ALA A 17 -26.68 7.28 -28.22
CA ALA A 17 -27.41 6.40 -27.30
C ALA A 17 -28.57 7.18 -26.68
N LEU A 18 -29.59 7.48 -27.50
CA LEU A 18 -30.92 7.83 -27.02
C LEU A 18 -31.93 7.01 -27.83
N LEU A 19 -32.54 6.01 -27.18
CA LEU A 19 -33.96 5.60 -27.28
C LEU A 19 -34.17 4.20 -26.68
N ALA A 20 -34.43 4.15 -25.37
CA ALA A 20 -35.39 3.24 -24.74
C ALA A 20 -35.72 3.82 -23.36
N GLY A 21 -36.97 4.25 -23.16
CA GLY A 21 -37.36 5.15 -22.08
C GLY A 21 -37.59 4.51 -20.71
N CYS A 22 -37.46 5.35 -19.68
CA CYS A 22 -38.36 5.41 -18.54
C CYS A 22 -38.30 6.84 -17.93
N GLN A 23 -39.33 7.21 -17.18
CA GLN A 23 -39.92 8.55 -17.00
C GLN A 23 -39.05 9.62 -16.29
N PRO A 24 -39.36 10.94 -16.46
CA PRO A 24 -38.66 12.02 -15.74
C PRO A 24 -39.11 12.12 -14.27
N ILE A 25 -38.14 12.27 -13.36
CA ILE A 25 -38.37 12.63 -11.96
C ILE A 25 -38.81 14.10 -11.93
N THR A 26 -40.05 14.35 -11.50
CA THR A 26 -40.58 15.70 -11.29
C THR A 26 -40.13 16.27 -9.94
N ALA A 27 -40.07 17.59 -9.86
CA ALA A 27 -39.55 18.39 -8.74
C ALA A 27 -40.36 18.34 -7.43
N GLU A 28 -41.25 17.36 -7.24
CA GLU A 28 -42.02 17.16 -6.00
C GLU A 28 -41.38 16.14 -5.04
N GLY A 29 -40.29 15.47 -5.44
CA GLY A 29 -39.53 14.55 -4.57
C GLY A 29 -38.46 15.20 -3.68
N MET A 30 -38.22 16.51 -3.80
CA MET A 30 -37.09 17.21 -3.14
C MET A 30 -37.48 18.02 -1.89
N MET A 31 -38.71 17.87 -1.37
CA MET A 31 -39.20 18.63 -0.22
C MET A 31 -40.04 17.77 0.74
N SER A 32 -39.48 16.67 1.25
CA SER A 32 -40.08 15.96 2.40
C SER A 32 -39.03 15.18 3.19
N ALA A 33 -38.06 15.89 3.76
CA ALA A 33 -37.25 15.39 4.88
C ALA A 33 -36.62 16.56 5.65
N LEU A 34 -37.44 17.54 6.02
CA LEU A 34 -37.06 18.62 6.94
C LEU A 34 -38.20 18.86 7.94
N ALA A 35 -38.32 17.98 8.93
CA ALA A 35 -39.07 18.22 10.15
C ALA A 35 -38.48 17.31 11.23
N GLY A 36 -37.94 17.90 12.29
CA GLY A 36 -37.21 17.18 13.33
C GLY A 36 -38.06 16.57 14.45
N GLN A 37 -37.32 15.82 15.27
CA GLN A 37 -37.52 15.42 16.68
C GLN A 37 -38.31 14.11 16.90
N PRO A 38 -38.03 13.31 17.97
CA PRO A 38 -37.13 13.56 19.11
C PRO A 38 -35.99 12.54 19.29
N VAL A 39 -34.95 12.99 20.00
CA VAL A 39 -33.86 12.16 20.57
C VAL A 39 -34.37 11.60 21.90
N GLU A 40 -34.50 10.27 22.01
CA GLU A 40 -34.67 9.60 23.29
C GLU A 40 -33.39 8.87 23.67
N ASP A 41 -32.98 9.15 24.91
CA ASP A 41 -31.79 8.72 25.63
C ASP A 41 -31.55 7.21 25.57
N ALA A 42 -30.34 6.83 25.17
CA ALA A 42 -29.67 5.63 25.65
C ALA A 42 -28.20 5.98 25.95
N SER A 43 -28.01 6.91 26.88
CA SER A 43 -26.73 7.07 27.56
C SER A 43 -26.54 5.90 28.52
N ALA A 44 -25.74 4.91 28.10
CA ALA A 44 -25.10 3.95 28.97
C ALA A 44 -23.59 4.03 28.71
N MET A 45 -22.91 4.67 29.66
CA MET A 45 -21.47 4.73 29.90
C MET A 45 -20.67 3.58 29.26
N VAL A 46 -20.01 3.87 28.14
CA VAL A 46 -18.77 3.19 27.73
C VAL A 46 -17.81 4.32 27.42
N GLY A 47 -16.65 4.33 28.07
CA GLY A 47 -15.61 5.32 27.83
C GLY A 47 -15.30 5.43 26.34
N GLU A 48 -14.86 6.60 25.91
CA GLU A 48 -14.45 6.88 24.54
C GLU A 48 -13.20 6.07 24.20
N GLN A 49 -13.37 4.76 23.99
CA GLN A 49 -12.30 3.83 23.68
C GLN A 49 -11.83 4.15 22.26
N ALA A 50 -10.53 4.38 22.13
CA ALA A 50 -9.93 4.63 20.83
C ALA A 50 -10.21 3.44 19.90
N MET A 51 -10.55 3.73 18.65
CA MET A 51 -10.80 2.75 17.62
C MET A 51 -9.64 2.75 16.64
N ALA A 52 -9.14 1.57 16.29
CA ALA A 52 -8.18 1.42 15.21
C ALA A 52 -8.90 0.98 13.94
N THR A 53 -8.75 1.74 12.87
CA THR A 53 -9.15 1.34 11.52
C THR A 53 -7.95 0.75 10.80
N VAL A 54 -8.08 -0.47 10.30
CA VAL A 54 -7.03 -1.15 9.53
C VAL A 54 -6.91 -0.51 8.15
N THR A 55 -5.71 -0.07 7.78
CA THR A 55 -5.44 0.56 6.48
C THR A 55 -4.78 -0.40 5.47
N ALA A 56 -4.29 -1.55 5.92
CA ALA A 56 -3.68 -2.57 5.05
C ALA A 56 -4.71 -3.63 4.61
N ARG A 57 -4.69 -4.02 3.32
CA ARG A 57 -5.57 -5.06 2.72
C ARG A 57 -5.58 -6.36 3.52
N SER A 58 -4.44 -6.75 4.04
CA SER A 58 -4.30 -7.81 5.04
C SER A 58 -3.22 -7.43 6.04
N LEU A 59 -3.56 -7.48 7.32
CA LEU A 59 -2.67 -7.17 8.42
C LEU A 59 -2.60 -8.37 9.35
N ARG A 60 -1.38 -8.86 9.59
CA ARG A 60 -1.13 -9.95 10.53
C ARG A 60 -1.25 -9.45 11.96
N VAL A 61 -2.08 -10.12 12.74
CA VAL A 61 -2.27 -9.92 14.17
C VAL A 61 -1.42 -10.93 14.90
N ARG A 62 -0.59 -10.47 15.83
CA ARG A 62 0.45 -11.25 16.49
C ARG A 62 0.21 -11.39 17.99
N ALA A 63 0.75 -12.45 18.59
CA ALA A 63 0.57 -12.74 20.02
C ALA A 63 1.33 -11.75 20.90
N GLU A 64 2.44 -11.23 20.39
CA GLU A 64 3.34 -10.29 21.05
C GLU A 64 3.67 -9.13 20.09
N PRO A 65 4.06 -7.95 20.60
CA PRO A 65 4.46 -6.80 19.78
C PRO A 65 5.88 -6.98 19.19
N SER A 66 6.04 -7.97 18.31
CA SER A 66 7.27 -8.25 17.57
C SER A 66 6.98 -8.79 16.17
N ASP A 67 7.85 -8.48 15.21
CA ASP A 67 7.88 -9.01 13.85
C ASP A 67 8.14 -10.53 13.78
N SER A 68 8.82 -11.06 14.79
CA SER A 68 9.11 -12.49 14.96
C SER A 68 8.02 -13.26 15.72
N ALA A 69 7.06 -12.57 16.32
CA ALA A 69 6.02 -13.18 17.14
C ALA A 69 5.03 -14.00 16.29
N GLU A 70 4.45 -15.04 16.89
CA GLU A 70 3.46 -15.88 16.24
C GLU A 70 2.27 -15.05 15.74
N VAL A 71 1.86 -15.32 14.50
CA VAL A 71 0.68 -14.72 13.88
C VAL A 71 -0.55 -15.48 14.35
N VAL A 72 -1.37 -14.84 15.16
CA VAL A 72 -2.55 -15.45 15.78
C VAL A 72 -3.76 -15.38 14.85
N THR A 73 -3.89 -14.29 14.09
CA THR A 73 -4.94 -14.13 13.09
C THR A 73 -4.57 -13.05 12.06
N GLY A 74 -5.44 -12.84 11.07
CA GLY A 74 -5.32 -11.73 10.11
C GLY A 74 -6.54 -10.82 10.20
N ILE A 75 -6.34 -9.52 10.04
CA ILE A 75 -7.39 -8.50 9.90
C ILE A 75 -7.29 -7.84 8.53
N ARG A 76 -8.41 -7.30 8.02
CA ARG A 76 -8.54 -6.76 6.66
C ARG A 76 -8.73 -5.25 6.68
N GLU A 77 -8.40 -4.61 5.57
CA GLU A 77 -8.59 -3.16 5.38
C GLU A 77 -10.04 -2.75 5.67
N GLY A 78 -10.19 -1.63 6.36
CA GLY A 78 -11.48 -1.09 6.78
C GLY A 78 -12.07 -1.74 8.03
N GLU A 79 -11.56 -2.89 8.50
CA GLU A 79 -11.99 -3.47 9.78
C GLU A 79 -11.60 -2.53 10.93
N GLN A 80 -12.49 -2.40 11.92
CA GLN A 80 -12.32 -1.51 13.06
C GLN A 80 -12.38 -2.28 14.36
N PHE A 81 -11.40 -2.04 15.24
CA PHE A 81 -11.30 -2.72 16.53
C PHE A 81 -11.01 -1.72 17.66
N PRO A 82 -11.54 -1.96 18.86
CA PRO A 82 -11.16 -1.18 20.05
C PRO A 82 -9.66 -1.33 20.34
N VAL A 83 -8.99 -0.22 20.62
CA VAL A 83 -7.59 -0.18 21.06
C VAL A 83 -7.55 -0.36 22.56
N ILE A 84 -6.85 -1.41 23.01
CA ILE A 84 -6.75 -1.76 24.43
C ILE A 84 -5.32 -1.57 24.99
N GLY A 85 -4.34 -1.40 24.11
CA GLY A 85 -2.94 -1.34 24.48
C GLY A 85 -2.06 -0.74 23.40
N ARG A 86 -0.86 -0.33 23.79
CA ARG A 86 0.22 0.03 22.86
C ARG A 86 1.55 -0.45 23.42
N SER A 87 2.51 -0.71 22.55
CA SER A 87 3.87 -1.01 22.97
C SER A 87 4.56 0.27 23.45
N SER A 88 5.53 0.14 24.36
CA SER A 88 6.32 1.26 24.88
C SER A 88 7.09 2.02 23.81
N ASP A 89 7.45 1.36 22.69
CA ASP A 89 8.10 1.95 21.53
C ASP A 89 7.12 2.65 20.56
N GLY A 90 5.81 2.47 20.75
CA GLY A 90 4.77 3.02 19.89
C GLY A 90 4.63 2.33 18.52
N LEU A 91 5.42 1.28 18.24
CA LEU A 91 5.42 0.59 16.95
C LEU A 91 4.28 -0.43 16.82
N TRP A 92 3.67 -0.79 17.95
CA TRP A 92 2.62 -1.80 18.01
C TRP A 92 1.40 -1.30 18.79
N ILE A 93 0.22 -1.63 18.27
CA ILE A 93 -1.09 -1.37 18.87
C ILE A 93 -1.73 -2.70 19.21
N GLN A 94 -2.26 -2.83 20.41
CA GLN A 94 -3.04 -4.01 20.81
C GLN A 94 -4.52 -3.73 20.60
N LEU A 95 -5.18 -4.63 19.88
CA LEU A 95 -6.59 -4.54 19.52
C LEU A 95 -7.39 -5.62 20.24
N ASP A 96 -8.62 -5.29 20.64
CA ASP A 96 -9.63 -6.25 21.07
C ASP A 96 -10.20 -6.93 19.81
N ILE A 97 -9.79 -8.18 19.60
CA ILE A 97 -10.16 -8.96 18.43
C ILE A 97 -10.78 -10.25 18.97
N PRO A 98 -12.11 -10.32 19.10
CA PRO A 98 -12.80 -11.47 19.71
C PRO A 98 -12.55 -12.81 19.02
N ARG A 99 -12.16 -12.76 17.73
CA ARG A 99 -11.80 -13.94 16.92
C ARG A 99 -10.36 -14.42 17.12
N ALA A 100 -9.50 -13.63 17.76
CA ALA A 100 -8.14 -14.03 18.08
C ALA A 100 -8.14 -14.94 19.33
N PRO A 101 -7.31 -15.99 19.37
CA PRO A 101 -6.96 -16.69 20.61
C PRO A 101 -6.57 -15.70 21.73
N GLY A 102 -7.36 -15.68 22.81
CA GLY A 102 -7.18 -14.72 23.92
C GLY A 102 -7.99 -13.42 23.80
N GLY A 103 -8.78 -13.26 22.74
CA GLY A 103 -9.66 -12.11 22.50
C GLY A 103 -8.93 -10.82 22.14
N ASN A 104 -7.61 -10.83 21.99
CA ASN A 104 -6.83 -9.66 21.63
C ASN A 104 -5.61 -10.03 20.79
N GLY A 105 -4.96 -9.03 20.21
CA GLY A 105 -3.68 -9.24 19.53
C GLY A 105 -3.00 -7.94 19.10
N TRP A 106 -1.73 -8.06 18.76
CA TRP A 106 -0.83 -6.96 18.42
C TRP A 106 -0.73 -6.76 16.92
N VAL A 107 -0.83 -5.51 16.48
CA VAL A 107 -0.65 -5.13 15.09
C VAL A 107 0.32 -3.97 14.98
N SER A 108 1.02 -3.86 13.86
CA SER A 108 1.91 -2.73 13.64
C SER A 108 1.12 -1.43 13.51
N ALA A 109 1.57 -0.41 14.22
CA ALA A 109 0.98 0.93 14.20
C ALA A 109 0.98 1.57 12.81
N ASN A 110 1.86 1.15 11.91
CA ASN A 110 1.98 1.68 10.55
C ASN A 110 0.78 1.32 9.65
N PHE A 111 0.02 0.29 10.03
CA PHE A 111 -1.07 -0.26 9.22
C PHE A 111 -2.43 -0.08 9.89
N VAL A 112 -2.51 0.77 10.92
CA VAL A 112 -3.75 1.15 11.58
C VAL A 112 -3.80 2.65 11.83
N THR A 113 -4.95 3.26 11.53
CA THR A 113 -5.22 4.63 11.97
C THR A 113 -6.01 4.56 13.27
N VAL A 114 -5.49 5.14 14.35
CA VAL A 114 -6.18 5.18 15.65
C VAL A 114 -6.93 6.51 15.80
N GLN A 115 -8.24 6.44 16.01
CA GLN A 115 -9.09 7.59 16.30
C GLN A 115 -9.61 7.53 17.74
N GLY A 116 -9.47 8.63 18.48
CA GLY A 116 -9.95 8.78 19.86
C GLY A 116 -8.85 8.75 20.92
N PRO A 117 -9.19 9.06 22.19
CA PRO A 117 -8.23 9.13 23.28
C PRO A 117 -7.79 7.72 23.73
N ILE A 118 -6.49 7.44 23.64
CA ILE A 118 -5.86 6.18 24.07
C ILE A 118 -5.64 6.18 25.61
N THR A 119 -6.46 6.90 26.37
CA THR A 119 -6.18 7.28 27.77
C THR A 119 -6.18 6.12 28.77
N ASP A 120 -6.76 4.97 28.40
CA ASP A 120 -6.80 3.75 29.22
C ASP A 120 -5.94 2.60 28.68
N ALA A 121 -5.16 2.82 27.61
CA ALA A 121 -4.38 1.74 27.00
C ALA A 121 -3.20 1.34 27.87
N THR A 122 -3.12 0.05 28.21
CA THR A 122 -1.98 -0.49 28.93
C THR A 122 -0.72 -0.44 28.06
N VAL A 123 0.37 0.06 28.62
CA VAL A 123 1.67 0.07 27.94
C VAL A 123 2.37 -1.25 28.25
N SER A 124 2.49 -2.11 27.23
CA SER A 124 3.24 -3.37 27.34
C SER A 124 4.65 -3.17 26.83
N SER A 125 5.64 -3.78 27.49
CA SER A 125 7.02 -3.76 27.01
C SER A 125 7.19 -4.76 25.88
N ALA A 126 7.56 -4.29 24.68
CA ALA A 126 8.02 -5.19 23.63
C ALA A 126 9.33 -5.89 24.04
N PRO A 127 9.48 -7.20 23.77
CA PRO A 127 10.77 -7.86 23.91
C PRO A 127 11.81 -7.17 23.02
N PRO A 128 13.05 -6.95 23.49
CA PRO A 128 14.07 -6.30 22.67
C PRO A 128 14.33 -7.11 21.40
N ALA A 129 14.29 -6.42 20.25
CA ALA A 129 14.68 -6.97 18.95
C ALA A 129 16.07 -7.63 19.05
N ALA A 130 16.13 -8.93 18.81
CA ALA A 130 17.38 -9.68 18.89
C ALA A 130 18.32 -9.20 17.78
N THR A 131 19.35 -8.46 18.17
CA THR A 131 20.52 -8.15 17.34
C THR A 131 21.29 -9.43 17.10
N GLU A 132 21.28 -9.92 15.86
CA GLU A 132 22.15 -11.00 15.39
C GLU A 132 23.58 -10.46 15.29
N ALA A 133 24.38 -10.65 16.34
CA ALA A 133 25.82 -10.44 16.34
C ALA A 133 26.52 -11.79 16.13
N ALA A 134 27.41 -11.82 15.14
CA ALA A 134 28.25 -12.95 14.77
C ALA A 134 28.99 -13.60 15.96
N ALA A 135 29.03 -14.93 15.99
CA ALA A 135 29.84 -15.71 16.92
C ALA A 135 30.91 -16.51 16.15
N GLU A 136 32.17 -16.18 16.42
CA GLU A 136 33.34 -17.04 16.23
C GLU A 136 33.57 -17.87 17.53
N GLU A 137 34.14 -19.06 17.38
CA GLU A 137 34.16 -20.22 18.30
C GLU A 137 34.56 -20.00 19.78
N ALA A 138 33.87 -20.72 20.69
CA ALA A 138 34.46 -21.70 21.62
C ALA A 138 33.38 -22.52 22.39
N THR A 139 33.63 -23.82 22.55
CA THR A 139 32.77 -24.93 23.06
C THR A 139 33.22 -25.38 24.49
N PRO A 140 32.52 -26.21 25.32
CA PRO A 140 31.09 -26.35 25.67
C PRO A 140 30.73 -26.53 27.20
N ALA A 141 29.40 -26.57 27.47
CA ALA A 141 28.60 -27.48 28.37
C ALA A 141 28.48 -27.25 29.91
N PRO A 142 27.42 -27.76 30.61
CA PRO A 142 26.05 -28.19 30.20
C PRO A 142 24.86 -27.88 31.20
N THR A 143 23.64 -28.31 30.81
CA THR A 143 22.40 -28.67 31.61
C THR A 143 21.40 -27.52 31.86
N GLU A 144 20.10 -27.56 31.55
CA GLU A 144 18.97 -28.46 31.98
C GLU A 144 17.73 -28.13 31.08
N GLU A 145 17.16 -29.05 30.27
CA GLU A 145 15.97 -29.94 30.48
C GLU A 145 14.54 -29.35 30.23
N ALA A 146 13.86 -29.93 29.21
CA ALA A 146 12.42 -30.20 28.98
C ALA A 146 11.38 -29.05 28.93
N ALA A 147 10.26 -29.07 28.19
CA ALA A 147 9.46 -30.10 27.49
C ALA A 147 8.62 -29.40 26.37
N GLU A 148 8.53 -29.88 25.13
CA GLU A 148 7.54 -30.81 24.55
C GLU A 148 6.04 -30.42 24.66
N ALA A 149 5.41 -30.06 23.53
CA ALA A 149 4.32 -30.83 22.89
C ALA A 149 3.71 -30.09 21.68
N ALA A 150 3.65 -30.77 20.53
CA ALA A 150 2.87 -30.44 19.33
C ALA A 150 1.52 -31.23 19.36
N PRO A 151 0.79 -31.42 18.25
CA PRO A 151 0.16 -30.51 17.26
C PRO A 151 -1.38 -30.74 17.23
N THR A 152 -2.19 -30.09 16.37
CA THR A 152 -3.37 -30.71 15.69
C THR A 152 -3.97 -29.78 14.62
N GLU A 153 -4.33 -30.43 13.50
CA GLU A 153 -4.82 -29.98 12.18
C GLU A 153 -6.15 -29.19 12.10
N ALA A 154 -6.24 -28.35 11.05
CA ALA A 154 -7.26 -28.18 9.98
C ALA A 154 -8.73 -28.59 10.26
N PRO A 155 -9.77 -27.90 9.70
CA PRO A 155 -9.85 -27.58 8.27
C PRO A 155 -10.48 -26.23 7.88
N ALA A 156 -10.18 -25.84 6.65
CA ALA A 156 -10.82 -24.76 5.90
C ALA A 156 -12.27 -25.13 5.53
N GLU A 157 -13.18 -24.15 5.56
CA GLU A 157 -14.39 -24.16 4.74
C GLU A 157 -14.75 -22.74 4.30
N GLU A 158 -15.14 -22.63 3.03
CA GLU A 158 -15.09 -21.47 2.15
C GLU A 158 -16.11 -20.36 2.47
N ALA A 159 -15.68 -19.11 2.27
CA ALA A 159 -16.54 -17.94 2.16
C ALA A 159 -16.89 -17.69 0.66
N PRO A 160 -18.14 -17.30 0.32
CA PRO A 160 -18.48 -16.89 -1.03
C PRO A 160 -17.93 -15.49 -1.34
N ALA A 161 -17.36 -15.34 -2.53
CA ALA A 161 -16.61 -14.19 -3.01
C ALA A 161 -17.45 -12.92 -3.29
N GLU A 162 -16.87 -11.77 -2.93
CA GLU A 162 -17.20 -10.41 -3.41
C GLU A 162 -16.24 -10.05 -4.56
N ALA A 163 -16.72 -9.26 -5.52
CA ALA A 163 -16.10 -9.10 -6.83
C ALA A 163 -14.73 -8.38 -6.79
N ALA A 164 -13.67 -9.20 -6.76
CA ALA A 164 -12.37 -8.87 -7.32
C ALA A 164 -12.47 -8.71 -8.85
N ALA A 165 -11.82 -7.69 -9.42
CA ALA A 165 -11.26 -7.87 -10.76
C ALA A 165 -10.10 -8.87 -10.61
N PRO A 166 -10.01 -9.85 -11.51
CA PRO A 166 -9.76 -11.23 -11.14
C PRO A 166 -8.38 -11.43 -10.52
N ALA A 167 -8.25 -12.44 -9.65
CA ALA A 167 -6.99 -13.15 -9.51
C ALA A 167 -6.42 -13.34 -10.92
N SER A 168 -5.22 -12.81 -11.16
CA SER A 168 -4.58 -12.76 -12.47
C SER A 168 -4.91 -14.03 -13.25
N GLU A 169 -5.66 -13.89 -14.35
CA GLU A 169 -5.92 -14.99 -15.28
C GLU A 169 -4.63 -15.54 -15.90
N PHE A 170 -3.53 -14.81 -15.71
CA PHE A 170 -2.18 -15.17 -16.12
C PHE A 170 -1.47 -15.95 -15.00
N GLU A 171 -0.81 -17.04 -15.38
CA GLU A 171 0.01 -17.87 -14.48
C GLU A 171 1.19 -17.10 -13.86
N THR A 172 1.58 -15.98 -14.46
CA THR A 172 2.64 -15.09 -13.98
C THR A 172 2.15 -13.65 -14.03
N SER A 173 2.48 -12.88 -13.00
CA SER A 173 2.17 -11.46 -12.91
C SER A 173 3.36 -10.65 -12.43
N ILE A 174 3.39 -9.37 -12.80
CA ILE A 174 4.34 -8.37 -12.32
C ILE A 174 3.58 -7.36 -11.46
N THR A 175 4.06 -7.11 -10.26
CA THR A 175 3.53 -6.11 -9.33
C THR A 175 4.33 -4.82 -9.43
N ILE A 176 3.63 -3.69 -9.58
CA ILE A 176 4.21 -2.35 -9.69
C ILE A 176 3.67 -1.46 -8.58
N TRP A 177 4.56 -0.86 -7.80
CA TRP A 177 4.20 0.23 -6.88
C TRP A 177 4.45 1.60 -7.49
N ALA A 178 3.42 2.44 -7.47
CA ALA A 178 3.44 3.82 -7.97
C ALA A 178 2.69 4.77 -7.03
N ASP A 179 2.82 6.08 -7.26
CA ASP A 179 1.89 7.06 -6.65
C ASP A 179 0.53 7.07 -7.37
N ASP A 180 -0.38 7.84 -6.79
CA ASP A 180 -1.73 8.08 -7.28
C ASP A 180 -1.77 8.79 -8.64
N LEU A 181 -0.73 9.57 -8.98
CA LEU A 181 -0.62 10.24 -10.29
C LEU A 181 -0.27 9.26 -11.41
N LEU A 182 0.65 8.32 -11.16
CA LEU A 182 1.15 7.39 -12.17
C LEU A 182 0.34 6.09 -12.27
N THR A 183 -0.32 5.68 -11.18
CA THR A 183 -1.17 4.48 -11.17
C THR A 183 -2.19 4.41 -12.31
N PRO A 184 -3.06 5.43 -12.54
CA PRO A 184 -4.04 5.36 -13.63
C PRO A 184 -3.40 5.25 -15.01
N ILE A 185 -2.22 5.85 -15.22
CA ILE A 185 -1.48 5.77 -16.48
C ILE A 185 -0.96 4.35 -16.71
N LEU A 186 -0.44 3.69 -15.67
CA LEU A 186 0.02 2.31 -15.76
C LEU A 186 -1.13 1.33 -15.98
N LEU A 187 -2.30 1.59 -15.36
CA LEU A 187 -3.51 0.79 -15.57
C LEU A 187 -4.02 0.88 -17.01
N ASP A 188 -3.96 2.06 -17.64
CA ASP A 188 -4.31 2.23 -19.06
C ASP A 188 -3.40 1.41 -20.00
N LEU A 189 -2.19 1.08 -19.57
CA LEU A 189 -1.25 0.24 -20.33
C LEU A 189 -1.39 -1.26 -20.04
N ALA A 190 -2.06 -1.62 -18.94
CA ALA A 190 -2.10 -2.98 -18.42
C ALA A 190 -2.70 -3.97 -19.42
N GLU A 191 -3.85 -3.65 -20.02
CA GLU A 191 -4.51 -4.52 -21.00
C GLU A 191 -3.62 -4.76 -22.23
N THR A 192 -2.93 -3.72 -22.72
CA THR A 192 -2.03 -3.86 -23.88
C THR A 192 -0.86 -4.79 -23.55
N PHE A 193 -0.22 -4.58 -22.40
CA PHE A 193 0.88 -5.42 -21.94
C PHE A 193 0.44 -6.87 -21.74
N GLN A 194 -0.67 -7.07 -21.04
CA GLN A 194 -1.23 -8.39 -20.75
C GLN A 194 -1.55 -9.17 -22.04
N ASN A 195 -2.16 -8.53 -23.02
CA ASN A 195 -2.49 -9.15 -24.31
C ASN A 195 -1.25 -9.46 -25.15
N GLU A 196 -0.22 -8.61 -25.10
CA GLU A 196 1.01 -8.80 -25.88
C GLU A 196 1.90 -9.90 -25.29
N TYR A 197 2.05 -9.93 -23.97
CA TYR A 197 3.05 -10.78 -23.30
C TYR A 197 2.43 -11.98 -22.56
N GLY A 198 1.12 -12.00 -22.34
CA GLY A 198 0.47 -13.05 -21.54
C GLY A 198 0.91 -13.04 -20.08
N VAL A 199 1.27 -11.88 -19.54
CA VAL A 199 1.73 -11.67 -18.16
C VAL A 199 0.81 -10.67 -17.48
N GLY A 200 0.31 -11.03 -16.30
CA GLY A 200 -0.53 -10.17 -15.48
C GLY A 200 0.20 -8.91 -15.05
N LEU A 201 -0.51 -7.79 -14.95
CA LEU A 201 0.05 -6.55 -14.42
C LEU A 201 -0.80 -6.08 -13.24
N VAL A 202 -0.20 -6.09 -12.05
CA VAL A 202 -0.83 -5.64 -10.81
C VAL A 202 -0.22 -4.29 -10.45
N VAL A 203 -0.99 -3.22 -10.59
CA VAL A 203 -0.52 -1.86 -10.25
C VAL A 203 -1.15 -1.43 -8.93
N GLU A 204 -0.31 -1.09 -7.96
CA GLU A 204 -0.74 -0.65 -6.64
C GLU A 204 -0.31 0.80 -6.40
N SER A 205 -1.29 1.63 -6.06
CA SER A 205 -1.05 3.00 -5.58
C SER A 205 -0.62 2.94 -4.13
N VAL A 206 0.67 3.16 -3.86
CA VAL A 206 1.26 3.15 -2.52
C VAL A 206 1.87 4.52 -2.25
N ALA A 207 1.20 5.33 -1.43
CA ALA A 207 1.61 6.69 -1.14
C ALA A 207 2.98 6.74 -0.43
N ASP A 208 3.14 5.96 0.65
CA ASP A 208 4.36 5.91 1.47
C ASP A 208 5.35 4.83 0.98
N ARG A 209 5.36 4.55 -0.32
CA ARG A 209 6.15 3.44 -0.90
C ARG A 209 7.63 3.48 -0.57
N TYR A 210 8.22 4.66 -0.38
CA TYR A 210 9.64 4.79 -0.02
C TYR A 210 9.94 4.25 1.39
N ASP A 211 9.00 4.39 2.31
CA ASP A 211 9.15 3.92 3.69
C ASP A 211 8.72 2.45 3.82
N GLN A 212 7.73 2.03 3.02
CA GLN A 212 7.22 0.65 3.04
C GLN A 212 8.12 -0.33 2.28
N PHE A 213 8.73 0.09 1.16
CA PHE A 213 9.57 -0.79 0.33
C PHE A 213 10.68 -1.50 1.10
N PRO A 214 11.51 -0.84 1.93
CA PRO A 214 12.58 -1.52 2.66
C PRO A 214 12.09 -2.51 3.73
N VAL A 215 10.82 -2.45 4.12
CA VAL A 215 10.20 -3.41 5.04
C VAL A 215 9.53 -4.56 4.28
N ALA A 216 8.80 -4.24 3.22
CA ALA A 216 8.00 -5.20 2.46
C ALA A 216 8.88 -6.12 1.58
N ALA A 217 9.89 -5.58 0.92
CA ALA A 217 10.71 -6.34 -0.02
C ALA A 217 11.46 -7.52 0.64
N PRO A 218 12.15 -7.37 1.78
CA PRO A 218 12.77 -8.50 2.49
C PRO A 218 11.77 -9.55 2.98
N ALA A 219 10.52 -9.14 3.25
CA ALA A 219 9.45 -10.03 3.66
C ALA A 219 8.80 -10.80 2.49
N GLY A 220 9.22 -10.54 1.25
CA GLY A 220 8.60 -11.12 0.05
C GLY A 220 7.23 -10.52 -0.29
N GLU A 221 6.91 -9.35 0.28
CA GLU A 221 5.63 -8.64 0.12
C GLU A 221 5.80 -7.33 -0.67
N GLY A 222 7.03 -7.03 -1.12
CA GLY A 222 7.33 -5.87 -1.97
C GLY A 222 6.99 -6.10 -3.45
N PRO A 223 7.00 -5.04 -4.26
CA PRO A 223 6.70 -5.12 -5.68
C PRO A 223 7.89 -5.70 -6.47
N ASP A 224 7.62 -6.16 -7.69
CA ASP A 224 8.65 -6.47 -8.67
C ASP A 224 9.29 -5.19 -9.24
N ILE A 225 8.49 -4.13 -9.40
CA ILE A 225 8.93 -2.81 -9.89
C ILE A 225 8.40 -1.72 -8.95
N ILE A 226 9.28 -0.83 -8.51
CA ILE A 226 8.90 0.36 -7.75
C ILE A 226 9.28 1.63 -8.53
N LEU A 227 8.31 2.53 -8.70
CA LEU A 227 8.58 3.84 -9.30
C LEU A 227 9.14 4.79 -8.25
N LEU A 228 10.34 5.28 -8.48
CA LEU A 228 11.10 6.07 -7.54
C LEU A 228 11.88 7.20 -8.21
N ALA A 229 12.13 8.25 -7.44
CA ALA A 229 13.11 9.27 -7.80
C ALA A 229 14.53 8.78 -7.51
N HIS A 230 15.47 9.16 -8.38
CA HIS A 230 16.84 8.65 -8.36
C HIS A 230 17.62 8.97 -7.06
N ASP A 231 17.23 9.99 -6.30
CA ASP A 231 17.87 10.36 -5.03
C ASP A 231 17.74 9.29 -3.94
N ARG A 232 16.85 8.30 -4.12
CA ARG A 232 16.65 7.18 -3.20
C ARG A 232 17.44 5.92 -3.57
N ILE A 233 17.96 5.79 -4.79
CA ILE A 233 18.51 4.51 -5.28
C ILE A 233 19.72 4.03 -4.51
N GLY A 234 20.59 4.96 -4.06
CA GLY A 234 21.83 4.59 -3.39
C GLY A 234 21.57 3.77 -2.12
N GLY A 235 20.69 4.28 -1.25
CA GLY A 235 20.35 3.59 -0.01
C GLY A 235 19.68 2.23 -0.24
N PHE A 236 18.78 2.13 -1.22
CA PHE A 236 18.11 0.86 -1.53
C PHE A 236 19.03 -0.15 -2.24
N TYR A 237 19.99 0.31 -3.03
CA TYR A 237 20.99 -0.56 -3.66
C TYR A 237 21.97 -1.09 -2.63
N GLU A 238 22.49 -0.24 -1.74
CA GLU A 238 23.40 -0.64 -0.66
C GLU A 238 22.75 -1.65 0.30
N SER A 239 21.43 -1.57 0.51
CA SER A 239 20.68 -2.54 1.31
C SER A 239 20.25 -3.78 0.54
N GLY A 240 20.66 -3.94 -0.72
CA GLY A 240 20.39 -5.12 -1.54
C GLY A 240 18.95 -5.25 -2.03
N LEU A 241 18.18 -4.16 -2.02
CA LEU A 241 16.76 -4.14 -2.41
C LEU A 241 16.55 -3.86 -3.90
N LEU A 242 17.56 -3.32 -4.59
CA LEU A 242 17.52 -3.06 -6.02
C LEU A 242 18.51 -3.96 -6.75
N ALA A 243 18.06 -4.55 -7.85
CA ALA A 243 18.92 -5.32 -8.75
C ALA A 243 19.50 -4.41 -9.84
N PRO A 244 20.75 -4.64 -10.28
CA PRO A 244 21.28 -3.97 -11.46
C PRO A 244 20.51 -4.42 -12.70
N ILE A 245 20.38 -3.51 -13.66
CA ILE A 245 19.73 -3.76 -14.95
C ILE A 245 20.72 -3.55 -16.10
N ASP A 246 20.47 -4.26 -17.20
CA ASP A 246 21.19 -4.06 -18.46
C ASP A 246 20.19 -3.67 -19.56
N LEU A 247 20.37 -2.47 -20.11
CA LEU A 247 19.54 -1.97 -21.22
C LEU A 247 20.14 -2.29 -22.59
N GLY A 248 21.35 -2.85 -22.65
CA GLY A 248 22.10 -3.10 -23.87
C GLY A 248 22.18 -1.86 -24.75
N ASP A 249 21.92 -2.05 -26.06
CA ASP A 249 21.96 -0.99 -27.06
C ASP A 249 20.94 0.13 -26.80
N ARG A 250 19.86 -0.16 -26.05
CA ARG A 250 18.80 0.81 -25.75
C ARG A 250 19.25 1.91 -24.80
N THR A 251 20.38 1.74 -24.12
CA THR A 251 21.01 2.80 -23.30
C THR A 251 21.17 4.10 -24.12
N ALA A 252 21.46 3.98 -25.42
CA ALA A 252 21.61 5.13 -26.32
C ALA A 252 20.29 5.88 -26.62
N GLU A 253 19.13 5.33 -26.26
CA GLU A 253 17.82 5.99 -26.38
C GLU A 253 17.58 7.02 -25.27
N PHE A 254 18.35 6.97 -24.18
CA PHE A 254 18.18 7.82 -23.00
C PHE A 254 19.14 9.01 -22.99
N LYS A 255 18.81 10.04 -22.21
CA LYS A 255 19.73 11.14 -21.93
C LYS A 255 20.84 10.63 -21.02
N GLU A 256 22.08 11.01 -21.33
CA GLU A 256 23.27 10.67 -20.52
C GLU A 256 23.06 11.03 -19.04
N ALA A 257 22.62 12.26 -18.75
CA ALA A 257 22.35 12.69 -17.38
C ALA A 257 21.28 11.84 -16.66
N ALA A 258 20.34 11.21 -17.38
CA ALA A 258 19.34 10.34 -16.78
C ALA A 258 19.92 8.94 -16.49
N ILE A 259 20.78 8.43 -17.37
CA ILE A 259 21.55 7.20 -17.13
C ILE A 259 22.48 7.38 -15.94
N ASP A 260 23.23 8.48 -15.90
CA ASP A 260 24.13 8.81 -14.79
C ASP A 260 23.37 8.91 -13.46
N ALA A 261 22.20 9.56 -13.46
CA ALA A 261 21.37 9.70 -12.26
C ALA A 261 20.92 8.35 -11.68
N PHE A 262 20.67 7.36 -12.54
CA PHE A 262 20.29 6.00 -12.13
C PHE A 262 21.48 5.03 -12.05
N THR A 263 22.72 5.51 -12.21
CA THR A 263 23.92 4.70 -12.07
C THR A 263 24.51 4.88 -10.67
N TYR A 264 24.69 3.79 -9.94
CA TYR A 264 25.25 3.80 -8.60
C TYR A 264 26.38 2.76 -8.50
N ASN A 265 27.54 3.16 -8.00
CA ASN A 265 28.75 2.32 -7.93
C ASN A 265 29.16 1.64 -9.26
N GLY A 266 28.81 2.24 -10.40
CA GLY A 266 29.12 1.73 -11.74
C GLY A 266 28.04 0.82 -12.34
N ASP A 267 27.01 0.47 -11.57
CA ASP A 267 25.89 -0.32 -12.02
C ASP A 267 24.69 0.58 -12.33
N LEU A 268 24.00 0.32 -13.45
CA LEU A 268 22.72 0.95 -13.71
C LEU A 268 21.64 0.23 -12.88
N VAL A 269 20.99 0.94 -11.97
CA VAL A 269 20.09 0.32 -10.96
C VAL A 269 18.62 0.72 -11.14
N GLY A 270 18.30 1.39 -12.24
CA GLY A 270 16.93 1.72 -12.58
C GLY A 270 16.78 2.21 -14.02
N LEU A 271 15.56 2.09 -14.53
CA LEU A 271 15.18 2.55 -15.87
C LEU A 271 14.69 4.01 -15.79
N PRO A 272 15.40 4.98 -16.36
CA PRO A 272 14.91 6.35 -16.38
C PRO A 272 13.70 6.47 -17.29
N TYR A 273 12.61 7.09 -16.84
CA TYR A 273 11.40 7.27 -17.65
C TYR A 273 11.00 8.75 -17.82
N ALA A 274 11.27 9.59 -16.81
CA ALA A 274 10.99 11.01 -16.83
C ALA A 274 12.13 11.81 -16.17
N ILE A 275 12.27 13.07 -16.60
CA ILE A 275 13.10 14.06 -15.93
C ILE A 275 12.15 15.11 -15.36
N GLU A 276 12.13 15.23 -14.04
CA GLU A 276 11.26 16.16 -13.34
C GLU A 276 12.02 17.42 -12.93
N ASN A 277 11.37 18.57 -13.06
CA ASN A 277 11.93 19.85 -12.63
C ASN A 277 10.80 20.77 -12.16
N LEU A 278 11.11 21.63 -11.21
CA LEU A 278 10.17 22.61 -10.68
C LEU A 278 9.97 23.74 -11.69
N ALA A 279 8.71 24.13 -11.90
CA ALA A 279 8.35 25.27 -12.71
C ALA A 279 7.38 26.17 -11.93
N PHE A 280 7.48 27.48 -12.15
CA PHE A 280 6.54 28.45 -11.60
C PHE A 280 5.36 28.62 -12.57
N PHE A 281 4.15 28.35 -12.08
CA PHE A 281 2.91 28.53 -12.85
C PHE A 281 2.14 29.75 -12.34
N TYR A 282 1.66 30.60 -13.25
CA TYR A 282 0.81 31.74 -12.93
C TYR A 282 -0.38 31.82 -13.88
N ASN A 283 -1.48 32.43 -13.42
CA ASN A 283 -2.67 32.66 -14.23
C ASN A 283 -2.56 34.04 -14.93
N PRO A 284 -2.44 34.09 -16.27
CA PRO A 284 -2.29 35.35 -17.01
C PRO A 284 -3.53 36.24 -16.97
N ASP A 285 -4.71 35.68 -16.68
CA ASP A 285 -5.95 36.48 -16.52
C ASP A 285 -5.96 37.27 -15.20
N LYS A 286 -5.11 36.88 -14.24
CA LYS A 286 -5.02 37.51 -12.91
C LYS A 286 -3.74 38.31 -12.71
N VAL A 287 -2.66 37.93 -13.40
CA VAL A 287 -1.34 38.55 -13.29
C VAL A 287 -0.79 38.74 -14.70
N GLU A 288 -0.71 39.98 -15.17
CA GLU A 288 -0.34 40.27 -16.57
C GLU A 288 1.15 39.98 -16.87
N THR A 289 2.04 40.27 -15.92
CA THR A 289 3.48 40.03 -16.06
C THR A 289 3.96 39.11 -14.94
N ALA A 290 4.56 37.98 -15.31
CA ALA A 290 5.15 37.06 -14.35
C ALA A 290 6.25 37.76 -13.52
N PRO A 291 6.29 37.57 -12.19
CA PRO A 291 7.40 38.08 -11.39
C PRO A 291 8.72 37.43 -11.82
N THR A 292 9.78 38.23 -11.89
CA THR A 292 11.14 37.78 -12.23
C THR A 292 12.00 37.49 -11.00
N THR A 293 11.52 37.82 -9.81
CA THR A 293 12.18 37.67 -8.50
C THR A 293 11.17 37.16 -7.47
N TRP A 294 11.68 36.63 -6.34
CA TRP A 294 10.86 36.20 -5.21
C TRP A 294 10.50 37.32 -4.23
N ASP A 295 11.33 38.38 -4.15
CA ASP A 295 11.04 39.63 -3.42
C ASP A 295 9.99 40.46 -4.16
#